data_AF-A0A800FAV5-F1
#
_entry.id   AF-A0A800FAV5-F1
#
_cell.length_a   1.000
_cell.length_b   1.000
_cell.length_c   1.000
_cell.angle_alpha   90.00
_cell.angle_beta   90.00
_cell.angle_gamma   90.00
#
_symmetry.space_group_name_H-M   'P 1'
#
loop_
_entity.id
_entity.type
_entity.pdbx_description
1 polymer ?
#
loop_
_entity_poly.entity_id
_entity_poly.type
_entity_poly.pdbx_seq_one_letter_code
_entity_poly.pdbx_strand_id
1 'polypeptide(L)'
;MRFGAPEGTRTAVRSNEPSSSSRSRWYSRWSWSPCSRSWTFFSCPVSATRPWPAWGLSNAAATMVGQGLGAGDPDRAERAVWMAAKMNLVFLGSIGVLFIIFAPAIVGLFGGTSETSGYAIDCLRIVSAGFFCYAYGMVLTAAFNGAGAVWTPTIINLFCFWLWEIPLAWLLAFPLGFGPNGVFAVIMIAFSTLAVVSGTLFKRGNWKAAAV
;
A
#
# COMPACT_ATOMS: atom_id res chain seq x y z
N MET A 1 -51.31 34.76 -6.35
CA MET A 1 -51.18 36.09 -5.71
C MET A 1 -49.70 36.38 -5.52
N ARG A 2 -49.22 37.48 -6.12
CA ARG A 2 -47.85 37.99 -5.97
C ARG A 2 -47.69 38.66 -4.60
N PHE A 3 -46.57 38.42 -3.93
CA PHE A 3 -46.05 39.35 -2.92
C PHE A 3 -44.61 39.69 -3.31
N GLY A 4 -44.41 40.94 -3.74
CA GLY A 4 -43.11 41.55 -3.93
C GLY A 4 -42.64 42.18 -2.62
N ALA A 5 -41.34 42.12 -2.37
CA ALA A 5 -40.66 42.91 -1.35
C ALA A 5 -39.62 43.82 -2.01
N PRO A 6 -39.36 45.02 -1.46
CA PRO A 6 -38.94 46.19 -2.25
C PRO A 6 -37.42 46.31 -2.44
N GLU A 7 -37.05 46.87 -3.59
CA GLU A 7 -35.72 47.33 -3.97
C GLU A 7 -35.34 48.60 -3.19
N GLY A 8 -34.23 48.58 -2.45
CA GLY A 8 -33.81 49.80 -1.76
C GLY A 8 -32.46 49.82 -1.04
N THR A 9 -31.72 48.73 -0.92
CA THR A 9 -30.47 48.70 -0.12
C THR A 9 -29.40 47.79 -0.71
N ARG A 10 -29.03 47.99 -1.98
CA ARG A 10 -27.96 47.18 -2.60
C ARG A 10 -27.01 47.93 -3.54
N THR A 11 -26.81 49.23 -3.34
CA THR A 11 -26.03 50.08 -4.28
C THR A 11 -24.70 50.64 -3.76
N ALA A 12 -24.18 50.22 -2.60
CA ALA A 12 -22.95 50.83 -2.06
C ALA A 12 -21.75 49.89 -1.82
N VAL A 13 -21.80 48.62 -2.26
CA VAL A 13 -20.66 47.67 -2.10
C VAL A 13 -20.43 46.90 -3.40
N ARG A 14 -20.23 47.60 -4.52
CA ARG A 14 -20.08 46.95 -5.84
C ARG A 14 -19.01 47.53 -6.76
N SER A 15 -18.06 48.32 -6.25
CA SER A 15 -17.06 48.99 -7.10
C SER A 15 -15.64 48.42 -7.02
N ASN A 16 -15.37 47.37 -6.21
CA ASN A 16 -14.01 46.78 -6.11
C ASN A 16 -13.97 45.27 -6.37
N GLU A 17 -14.83 44.76 -7.24
CA GLU A 17 -14.79 43.38 -7.70
C GLU A 17 -14.09 43.27 -9.08
N PRO A 18 -12.98 42.51 -9.20
CA PRO A 18 -12.31 42.32 -10.49
C PRO A 18 -13.21 41.54 -11.46
N SER A 19 -13.16 41.92 -12.74
CA SER A 19 -14.06 41.49 -13.82
C SER A 19 -14.27 39.97 -13.92
N SER A 20 -15.51 39.58 -14.20
CA SER A 20 -16.02 38.20 -14.20
C SER A 20 -15.31 37.23 -15.15
N SER A 21 -14.60 37.74 -16.18
CA SER A 21 -13.87 36.90 -17.14
C SER A 21 -12.55 36.34 -16.58
N SER A 22 -11.99 36.96 -15.55
CA SER A 22 -10.79 36.45 -14.87
C SER A 22 -11.13 35.33 -13.88
N ARG A 23 -12.28 35.43 -13.19
CA ARG A 23 -12.75 34.44 -12.21
C ARG A 23 -13.12 33.09 -12.84
N SER A 24 -13.70 33.08 -14.05
CA SER A 24 -14.04 31.81 -14.74
C SER A 24 -12.81 31.02 -15.19
N ARG A 25 -11.73 31.71 -15.55
CA ARG A 25 -10.45 31.09 -15.94
C ARG A 25 -9.70 30.48 -14.74
N TRP A 26 -9.90 31.03 -13.54
CA TRP A 26 -9.42 30.44 -12.29
C TRP A 26 -10.26 29.22 -11.87
N TYR A 27 -11.58 29.25 -12.07
CA TYR A 27 -12.48 28.13 -11.74
C TYR A 27 -12.27 26.90 -12.64
N SER A 28 -12.04 27.07 -13.94
CA SER A 28 -11.78 25.94 -14.87
C SER A 28 -10.39 25.31 -14.69
N ARG A 29 -9.45 26.01 -14.03
CA ARG A 29 -8.11 25.51 -13.72
C ARG A 29 -8.03 24.79 -12.36
N TRP A 30 -9.07 24.93 -11.52
CA TRP A 30 -9.24 24.25 -10.23
C TRP A 30 -10.38 23.21 -10.24
N SER A 31 -11.05 22.98 -11.37
CA SER A 31 -12.14 21.99 -11.51
C SER A 31 -11.67 20.56 -11.79
N TRP A 32 -10.37 20.28 -11.64
CA TRP A 32 -9.80 18.95 -11.50
C TRP A 32 -8.98 19.02 -10.19
N SER A 33 -9.47 18.61 -9.04
CA SER A 33 -9.85 17.23 -8.72
C SER A 33 -10.91 17.18 -7.62
N PRO A 34 -11.89 16.26 -7.66
CA PRO A 34 -12.81 15.97 -6.54
C PRO A 34 -12.13 15.44 -5.24
N CYS A 35 -10.80 15.48 -5.15
CA CYS A 35 -9.98 14.67 -4.24
C CYS A 35 -9.59 15.38 -2.92
N SER A 36 -10.10 16.59 -2.63
CA SER A 36 -9.61 17.39 -1.49
C SER A 36 -10.60 17.58 -0.34
N ARG A 37 -11.83 17.04 -0.41
CA ARG A 37 -12.89 17.39 0.56
C ARG A 37 -13.71 16.26 1.16
N SER A 38 -13.41 15.01 0.88
CA SER A 38 -14.07 13.88 1.54
C SER A 38 -13.04 12.84 1.95
N TRP A 39 -13.39 12.06 2.97
CA TRP A 39 -12.61 10.95 3.54
C TRP A 39 -12.18 9.86 2.53
N THR A 40 -12.44 10.07 1.24
CA THR A 40 -12.04 9.26 0.09
C THR A 40 -10.55 9.30 -0.23
N PHE A 41 -9.70 10.04 0.52
CA PHE A 41 -8.24 9.91 0.43
C PHE A 41 -7.77 8.45 0.69
N PHE A 42 -8.51 7.71 1.52
CA PHE A 42 -8.25 6.29 1.78
C PHE A 42 -8.83 5.36 0.70
N SER A 43 -9.83 5.82 -0.06
CA SER A 43 -10.49 5.07 -1.15
C SER A 43 -9.95 5.40 -2.55
N CYS A 44 -9.05 6.38 -2.68
CA CYS A 44 -8.43 6.80 -3.93
C CYS A 44 -7.09 6.10 -4.32
N PRO A 45 -6.79 4.83 -3.96
CA PRO A 45 -5.75 4.09 -4.68
C PRO A 45 -6.27 3.38 -5.94
N VAL A 46 -7.59 3.32 -6.17
CA VAL A 46 -8.18 2.47 -7.23
C VAL A 46 -8.16 3.09 -8.64
N SER A 47 -8.06 4.42 -8.79
CA SER A 47 -8.39 5.08 -10.06
C SER A 47 -7.21 5.63 -10.87
N ALA A 48 -5.97 5.65 -10.35
CA ALA A 48 -4.87 6.37 -10.99
C ALA A 48 -3.58 5.57 -11.25
N THR A 49 -3.50 4.32 -10.80
CA THR A 49 -2.28 3.52 -10.99
C THR A 49 -2.66 2.13 -11.46
N ARG A 50 -2.33 1.86 -12.72
CA ARG A 50 -2.08 0.54 -13.30
C ARG A 50 -1.70 -0.44 -12.17
N PRO A 51 -2.51 -1.46 -11.85
CA PRO A 51 -2.23 -2.27 -10.69
C PRO A 51 -0.88 -2.92 -10.93
N TRP A 52 0.02 -2.67 -9.98
CA TRP A 52 1.24 -3.42 -9.87
C TRP A 52 0.82 -4.89 -9.93
N PRO A 53 1.35 -5.74 -10.82
CA PRO A 53 0.76 -7.05 -11.07
C PRO A 53 0.63 -7.91 -9.80
N ALA A 54 1.50 -7.65 -8.82
CA ALA A 54 1.47 -8.19 -7.47
C ALA A 54 0.21 -7.83 -6.65
N TRP A 55 -0.27 -6.59 -6.77
CA TRP A 55 -1.52 -6.13 -6.14
C TRP A 55 -2.74 -6.77 -6.81
N GLY A 56 -2.69 -6.94 -8.14
CA GLY A 56 -3.73 -7.65 -8.89
C GLY A 56 -3.88 -9.11 -8.43
N LEU A 57 -2.76 -9.83 -8.27
CA LEU A 57 -2.77 -11.20 -7.75
C LEU A 57 -3.31 -11.29 -6.31
N SER A 58 -2.93 -10.33 -5.47
CA SER A 58 -3.37 -10.28 -4.06
C SER A 58 -4.88 -10.04 -3.94
N ASN A 59 -5.45 -9.16 -4.78
CA ASN A 59 -6.90 -8.92 -4.80
C ASN A 59 -7.69 -10.10 -5.38
N ALA A 60 -7.15 -10.77 -6.41
CA ALA A 60 -7.75 -11.99 -6.93
C ALA A 60 -7.83 -13.08 -5.85
N ALA A 61 -6.80 -13.21 -5.01
CA ALA A 61 -6.82 -14.12 -3.87
C ALA A 61 -7.92 -13.76 -2.87
N ALA A 62 -8.08 -12.47 -2.52
CA ALA A 62 -9.15 -12.01 -1.64
C ALA A 62 -10.55 -12.37 -2.19
N THR A 63 -10.78 -12.18 -3.49
CA THR A 63 -12.04 -12.55 -4.15
C THR A 63 -12.29 -14.05 -4.11
N MET A 64 -11.29 -14.88 -4.42
CA MET A 64 -11.42 -16.34 -4.37
C MET A 64 -11.76 -16.85 -2.97
N VAL A 65 -11.24 -16.21 -1.92
CA VAL A 65 -11.56 -16.52 -0.53
C VAL A 65 -13.00 -16.18 -0.20
N GLY A 66 -13.45 -14.97 -0.53
CA GLY A 66 -14.83 -14.56 -0.28
C GLY A 66 -15.85 -15.45 -1.02
N GLN A 67 -15.55 -15.84 -2.26
CA GLN A 67 -16.39 -16.77 -3.02
C GLN A 67 -16.38 -18.19 -2.44
N GLY A 68 -15.22 -18.71 -2.04
CA GLY A 68 -15.12 -20.05 -1.47
C GLY A 68 -15.81 -20.19 -0.11
N LEU A 69 -15.71 -19.16 0.74
CA LEU A 69 -16.43 -19.10 2.01
C LEU A 69 -17.95 -18.95 1.79
N GLY A 70 -18.37 -18.11 0.86
CA GLY A 70 -19.79 -17.98 0.49
C GLY A 70 -20.41 -19.24 -0.12
N ALA A 71 -19.59 -20.12 -0.71
CA ALA A 71 -20.00 -21.41 -1.25
C ALA A 71 -19.97 -22.56 -0.22
N GLY A 72 -19.60 -22.29 1.04
CA GLY A 72 -19.47 -23.31 2.09
C GLY A 72 -18.28 -24.27 1.92
N ASP A 73 -17.30 -23.92 1.09
CA ASP A 73 -16.10 -24.73 0.81
C ASP A 73 -14.81 -23.97 1.21
N PRO A 74 -14.53 -23.87 2.53
CA PRO A 74 -13.34 -23.18 3.04
C PRO A 74 -12.02 -23.87 2.65
N ASP A 75 -12.04 -25.18 2.36
CA ASP A 75 -10.84 -25.93 2.00
C ASP A 75 -10.41 -25.68 0.56
N ARG A 76 -11.37 -25.48 -0.35
CA ARG A 76 -11.06 -24.97 -1.70
C ARG A 76 -10.56 -23.53 -1.68
N ALA A 77 -11.13 -22.69 -0.82
CA ALA A 77 -10.66 -21.31 -0.62
C ALA A 77 -9.19 -21.29 -0.15
N GLU A 78 -8.84 -22.13 0.83
CA GLU A 78 -7.49 -22.24 1.34
C GLU A 78 -6.50 -22.64 0.24
N ARG A 79 -6.82 -23.68 -0.54
CA ARG A 79 -5.96 -24.12 -1.66
C ARG A 79 -5.75 -23.01 -2.69
N ALA A 80 -6.79 -22.25 -3.01
CA ALA A 80 -6.71 -21.12 -3.93
C ALA A 80 -5.74 -20.03 -3.43
N VAL A 81 -5.78 -19.71 -2.14
CA VAL A 81 -4.84 -18.75 -1.52
C VAL A 81 -3.40 -19.24 -1.60
N TRP A 82 -3.14 -20.50 -1.25
CA TRP A 82 -1.78 -21.05 -1.32
C TRP A 82 -1.25 -21.08 -2.76
N MET A 83 -2.11 -21.35 -3.75
CA MET A 83 -1.74 -21.24 -5.16
C MET A 83 -1.42 -19.80 -5.56
N ALA A 84 -2.26 -18.84 -5.19
CA ALA A 84 -2.03 -17.43 -5.45
C ALA A 84 -0.73 -16.93 -4.77
N ALA A 85 -0.46 -17.35 -3.53
CA ALA A 85 0.76 -17.01 -2.81
C ALA A 85 2.01 -17.56 -3.51
N LYS A 86 1.96 -18.81 -4.01
CA LYS A 86 3.05 -19.40 -4.81
C LYS A 86 3.27 -18.65 -6.12
N MET A 87 2.20 -18.33 -6.86
CA MET A 87 2.31 -17.57 -8.11
C MET A 87 2.89 -16.17 -7.85
N ASN A 88 2.44 -15.50 -6.80
CA ASN A 88 2.95 -14.18 -6.43
C ASN A 88 4.42 -14.25 -6.00
N LEU A 89 4.82 -15.30 -5.26
CA LEU A 89 6.21 -15.52 -4.88
C LEU A 89 7.11 -15.73 -6.10
N VAL A 90 6.68 -16.51 -7.10
CA VAL A 90 7.46 -16.68 -8.34
C VAL A 90 7.56 -15.37 -9.10
N PHE A 91 6.46 -14.63 -9.21
CA PHE A 91 6.43 -13.34 -9.91
C PHE A 91 7.32 -12.30 -9.22
N LEU A 92 7.08 -12.00 -7.94
CA LEU A 92 7.85 -11.01 -7.19
C LEU A 92 9.29 -11.47 -6.92
N GLY A 93 9.48 -12.77 -6.70
CA GLY A 93 10.80 -13.35 -6.52
C GLY A 93 11.66 -13.22 -7.78
N SER A 94 11.10 -13.49 -8.97
CA SER A 94 11.83 -13.29 -10.23
C SER A 94 12.24 -11.82 -10.45
N ILE A 95 11.35 -10.87 -10.10
CA ILE A 95 11.67 -9.43 -10.13
C ILE A 95 12.75 -9.07 -9.09
N GLY A 96 12.66 -9.61 -7.88
CA GLY A 96 13.67 -9.42 -6.83
C GLY A 96 15.05 -9.91 -7.25
N VAL A 97 15.14 -11.10 -7.86
CA VAL A 97 16.40 -11.63 -8.43
C VAL A 97 16.94 -10.72 -9.52
N LEU A 98 16.07 -10.25 -10.42
CA LEU A 98 16.47 -9.31 -11.47
C LEU A 98 17.07 -8.04 -10.87
N PHE A 99 16.45 -7.47 -9.83
CA PHE A 99 16.96 -6.28 -9.16
C PHE A 99 18.27 -6.53 -8.42
N ILE A 100 18.49 -7.71 -7.83
CA ILE A 100 19.77 -8.04 -7.18
C ILE A 100 20.91 -8.09 -8.21
N ILE A 101 20.66 -8.71 -9.37
CA ILE A 101 21.65 -8.86 -10.44
C ILE A 101 21.95 -7.51 -11.10
N PHE A 102 20.91 -6.75 -11.46
CA PHE A 102 21.02 -5.47 -12.16
C PHE A 102 21.15 -4.26 -11.23
N ALA A 103 21.29 -4.46 -9.91
CA ALA A 103 21.37 -3.36 -8.95
C ALA A 103 22.43 -2.29 -9.31
N PRO A 104 23.67 -2.65 -9.70
CA PRO A 104 24.67 -1.65 -10.08
C PRO A 104 24.28 -0.86 -11.33
N ALA A 105 23.66 -1.50 -12.32
CA ALA A 105 23.21 -0.85 -13.54
C ALA A 105 22.02 0.09 -13.29
N ILE A 106 21.08 -0.34 -12.45
CA ILE A 106 19.91 0.47 -12.06
C ILE A 106 20.39 1.72 -11.30
N VAL A 107 21.26 1.57 -10.30
CA VAL A 107 21.80 2.70 -9.55
C VAL A 107 22.66 3.62 -10.43
N GLY A 108 23.41 3.04 -11.37
CA GLY A 108 24.19 3.80 -12.36
C GLY A 108 23.33 4.70 -13.27
N LEU A 109 22.11 4.30 -13.59
CA LEU A 109 21.16 5.13 -14.36
C LEU A 109 20.71 6.39 -13.60
N PHE A 110 20.73 6.36 -12.27
CA PHE A 110 20.37 7.51 -11.43
C PHE A 110 21.54 8.48 -11.18
N GLY A 111 22.72 8.23 -11.77
CA GLY A 111 23.83 9.21 -11.78
C GLY A 111 24.50 9.46 -10.42
N GLY A 112 24.53 8.46 -9.53
CA GLY A 112 25.11 8.60 -8.19
C GLY A 112 26.64 8.73 -8.17
N THR A 113 27.16 9.67 -7.39
CA THR A 113 28.58 9.78 -7.00
C THR A 113 29.04 8.56 -6.20
N SER A 114 30.37 8.34 -6.14
CA SER A 114 31.00 7.06 -5.74
C SER A 114 30.61 6.51 -4.37
N GLU A 115 30.37 7.34 -3.35
CA GLU A 115 29.97 6.85 -2.01
C GLU A 115 28.47 6.56 -1.90
N THR A 116 27.60 7.44 -2.38
CA THR A 116 26.14 7.25 -2.31
C THR A 116 25.68 6.06 -3.15
N SER A 117 26.39 5.77 -4.25
CA SER A 117 26.10 4.63 -5.14
C SER A 117 26.26 3.28 -4.44
N GLY A 118 27.26 3.13 -3.55
CA GLY A 118 27.48 1.89 -2.79
C GLY A 118 26.29 1.56 -1.87
N TYR A 119 25.88 2.53 -1.04
CA TYR A 119 24.72 2.37 -0.16
C TYR A 119 23.40 2.13 -0.92
N ALA A 120 23.24 2.75 -2.09
CA ALA A 120 22.06 2.55 -2.93
C ALA A 120 22.02 1.12 -3.52
N ILE A 121 23.17 0.57 -3.94
CA ILE A 121 23.26 -0.81 -4.43
C ILE A 121 22.94 -1.81 -3.31
N ASP A 122 23.52 -1.60 -2.12
CA ASP A 122 23.27 -2.48 -0.97
C ASP A 122 21.82 -2.41 -0.52
N CYS A 123 21.24 -1.21 -0.46
CA CYS A 123 19.82 -1.00 -0.21
C CYS A 123 18.96 -1.80 -1.18
N LEU A 124 19.21 -1.65 -2.48
CA LEU A 124 18.41 -2.30 -3.51
C LEU A 124 18.51 -3.82 -3.41
N ARG A 125 19.69 -4.37 -3.10
CA ARG A 125 19.88 -5.81 -2.89
C ARG A 125 19.12 -6.32 -1.65
N ILE A 126 19.25 -5.64 -0.52
CA ILE A 126 18.60 -6.01 0.74
C ILE A 126 17.07 -5.96 0.60
N VAL A 127 16.54 -4.87 0.05
CA VAL A 127 15.09 -4.70 -0.15
C VAL A 127 14.55 -5.73 -1.14
N SER A 128 15.28 -6.02 -2.22
CA SER A 128 14.88 -7.03 -3.21
C SER A 128 14.86 -8.44 -2.64
N ALA A 129 15.75 -8.76 -1.69
CA ALA A 129 15.69 -10.01 -0.94
C ALA A 129 14.42 -10.09 -0.06
N GLY A 130 13.93 -8.96 0.44
CA GLY A 130 12.67 -8.86 1.18
C GLY A 130 11.41 -9.12 0.33
N PHE A 131 11.48 -8.98 -1.00
CA PHE A 131 10.32 -9.17 -1.88
C PHE A 131 9.74 -10.59 -1.84
N PHE A 132 10.56 -11.60 -1.56
CA PHE A 132 10.09 -12.98 -1.42
C PHE A 132 9.13 -13.13 -0.23
N CYS A 133 9.52 -12.59 0.93
CA CYS A 133 8.69 -12.60 2.13
C CYS A 133 7.46 -11.70 1.94
N TYR A 134 7.66 -10.51 1.40
CA TYR A 134 6.58 -9.55 1.15
C TYR A 134 5.50 -10.10 0.22
N ALA A 135 5.88 -10.83 -0.84
CA ALA A 135 4.93 -11.48 -1.76
C ALA A 135 3.99 -12.43 -1.04
N TYR A 136 4.51 -13.17 -0.05
CA TYR A 136 3.74 -14.11 0.75
C TYR A 136 2.82 -13.38 1.74
N GLY A 137 3.39 -12.42 2.49
CA GLY A 137 2.66 -11.63 3.47
C GLY A 137 1.47 -10.90 2.84
N MET A 138 1.68 -10.25 1.69
CA MET A 138 0.64 -9.49 0.98
C MET A 138 -0.57 -10.34 0.58
N VAL A 139 -0.35 -11.53 0.02
CA VAL A 139 -1.45 -12.40 -0.43
C VAL A 139 -2.26 -12.91 0.75
N LEU A 140 -1.60 -13.29 1.84
CA LEU A 140 -2.27 -13.77 3.05
C LEU A 140 -3.06 -12.66 3.74
N THR A 141 -2.48 -11.46 3.86
CA THR A 141 -3.15 -10.28 4.39
C THR A 141 -4.39 -9.93 3.55
N ALA A 142 -4.29 -10.00 2.22
CA ALA A 142 -5.43 -9.81 1.33
C ALA A 142 -6.49 -10.91 1.47
N ALA A 143 -6.06 -12.17 1.66
CA ALA A 143 -6.96 -13.29 1.91
C ALA A 143 -7.80 -13.08 3.20
N PHE A 144 -7.20 -12.59 4.29
CA PHE A 144 -7.95 -12.26 5.51
C PHE A 144 -8.99 -11.15 5.28
N ASN A 145 -8.65 -10.13 4.49
CA ASN A 145 -9.61 -9.09 4.11
C ASN A 145 -10.76 -9.67 3.27
N GLY A 146 -10.45 -10.60 2.35
CA GLY A 146 -11.45 -11.32 1.56
C GLY A 146 -12.36 -12.25 2.38
N ALA A 147 -11.89 -12.72 3.52
CA ALA A 147 -12.66 -13.54 4.46
C ALA A 147 -13.55 -12.71 5.42
N GLY A 148 -13.52 -11.37 5.35
CA GLY A 148 -14.22 -10.51 6.30
C GLY A 148 -13.53 -10.34 7.67
N ALA A 149 -12.41 -11.03 7.89
CA ALA A 149 -11.62 -10.97 9.12
C ALA A 149 -10.66 -9.76 9.14
N VAL A 150 -11.15 -8.56 8.84
CA VAL A 150 -10.35 -7.33 8.59
C VAL A 150 -9.52 -6.89 9.81
N TRP A 151 -9.97 -7.20 11.03
CA TRP A 151 -9.23 -6.88 12.26
C TRP A 151 -7.92 -7.66 12.38
N THR A 152 -7.88 -8.89 11.88
CA THR A 152 -6.70 -9.76 11.94
C THR A 152 -5.48 -9.12 11.23
N PRO A 153 -5.53 -8.80 9.93
CA PRO A 153 -4.42 -8.16 9.23
C PRO A 153 -4.14 -6.75 9.75
N THR A 154 -5.15 -6.03 10.24
CA THR A 154 -4.98 -4.68 10.80
C THR A 154 -4.12 -4.72 12.06
N ILE A 155 -4.40 -5.64 12.99
CA ILE A 155 -3.60 -5.83 14.20
C ILE A 155 -2.18 -6.26 13.83
N ILE A 156 -2.03 -7.23 12.91
CA ILE A 156 -0.70 -7.69 12.46
C ILE A 156 0.11 -6.51 11.91
N ASN A 157 -0.47 -5.70 11.02
CA ASN A 157 0.22 -4.56 10.41
C ASN A 157 0.58 -3.50 11.46
N LEU A 158 -0.32 -3.22 12.40
CA LEU A 158 -0.05 -2.26 13.48
C LEU A 158 1.14 -2.75 14.33
N PHE A 159 1.12 -3.99 14.80
CA PHE A 159 2.22 -4.51 15.62
C PHE A 159 3.53 -4.65 14.84
N CYS A 160 3.49 -5.17 13.61
CA CYS A 160 4.70 -5.38 12.81
C CYS A 160 5.34 -4.07 12.36
N PHE A 161 4.56 -3.09 11.90
CA PHE A 161 5.12 -1.85 11.35
C PHE A 161 5.29 -0.74 12.39
N TRP A 162 4.49 -0.72 13.47
CA TRP A 162 4.63 0.35 14.49
C TRP A 162 5.44 -0.10 15.70
N LEU A 163 5.12 -1.27 16.25
CA LEU A 163 5.71 -1.74 17.50
C LEU A 163 6.98 -2.56 17.29
N TRP A 164 7.19 -3.13 16.10
CA TRP A 164 8.38 -3.90 15.78
C TRP A 164 9.34 -3.11 14.88
N GLU A 165 8.87 -2.60 13.74
CA GLU A 165 9.75 -1.91 12.78
C GLU A 165 10.38 -0.62 13.35
N ILE A 166 9.60 0.26 13.97
CA ILE A 166 10.11 1.55 14.46
C ILE A 166 11.15 1.37 15.58
N PRO A 167 10.91 0.56 16.63
CA PRO A 167 11.92 0.35 17.67
C PRO A 167 13.16 -0.37 17.14
N LEU A 168 12.99 -1.31 16.22
CA LEU A 168 14.10 -2.02 15.60
C LEU A 168 14.93 -1.10 14.70
N ALA A 169 14.28 -0.19 13.95
CA ALA A 169 14.95 0.83 13.15
C ALA A 169 15.78 1.76 14.03
N TRP A 170 15.24 2.19 15.17
CA TRP A 170 15.97 3.00 16.13
C TRP A 170 17.16 2.21 16.72
N LEU A 171 16.96 0.95 17.12
CA LEU A 171 18.01 0.11 17.69
C LEU A 171 19.16 -0.18 16.69
N LEU A 172 18.84 -0.42 15.41
CA LEU A 172 19.89 -0.71 14.42
C LEU A 172 20.59 0.56 13.93
N ALA A 173 19.88 1.68 13.83
CA ALA A 173 20.44 2.93 13.34
C ALA A 173 21.34 3.62 14.37
N PHE A 174 20.94 3.67 15.65
CA PHE A 174 21.63 4.45 16.67
C PHE A 174 22.68 3.64 17.46
N PRO A 175 22.32 2.67 18.33
CA PRO A 175 23.30 2.02 19.20
C PRO A 175 24.23 1.04 18.48
N LEU A 176 23.82 0.46 17.35
CA LEU A 176 24.67 -0.45 16.57
C LEU A 176 25.51 0.24 15.49
N GLY A 177 25.29 1.54 15.23
CA GLY A 177 26.11 2.32 14.31
C GLY A 177 26.07 1.88 12.83
N PHE A 178 25.12 1.04 12.42
CA PHE A 178 25.00 0.58 11.02
C PHE A 178 24.53 1.69 10.06
N GLY A 179 24.19 2.87 10.56
CA GLY A 179 23.79 4.02 9.73
C GLY A 179 22.60 3.69 8.82
N PRO A 180 22.62 4.13 7.54
CA PRO A 180 21.53 3.87 6.58
C PRO A 180 21.27 2.38 6.32
N ASN A 181 22.30 1.54 6.34
CA ASN A 181 22.19 0.10 6.09
C ASN A 181 21.36 -0.61 7.17
N GLY A 182 21.40 -0.12 8.41
CA GLY A 182 20.57 -0.64 9.51
C GLY A 182 19.07 -0.46 9.23
N VAL A 183 18.68 0.64 8.59
CA VAL A 183 17.27 0.92 8.22
C VAL A 183 16.81 -0.05 7.13
N PHE A 184 17.64 -0.34 6.13
CA PHE A 184 17.30 -1.30 5.07
C PHE A 184 17.15 -2.73 5.58
N ALA A 185 18.01 -3.13 6.53
CA ALA A 185 17.90 -4.43 7.18
C ALA A 185 16.59 -4.58 7.97
N VAL A 186 16.13 -3.51 8.64
CA VAL A 186 14.87 -3.50 9.39
C VAL A 186 13.67 -3.72 8.48
N ILE A 187 13.65 -3.12 7.28
CA ILE A 187 12.58 -3.34 6.30
C ILE A 187 12.50 -4.82 5.91
N MET A 188 13.65 -5.46 5.64
CA MET A 188 13.70 -6.89 5.33
C MET A 188 13.19 -7.74 6.49
N ILE A 189 13.58 -7.39 7.73
CA ILE A 189 13.09 -8.06 8.92
C ILE A 189 11.58 -7.89 9.03
N ALA A 190 11.04 -6.68 8.89
CA ALA A 190 9.61 -6.39 8.99
C ALA A 190 8.78 -7.18 7.96
N PHE A 191 9.24 -7.26 6.71
CA PHE A 191 8.58 -8.08 5.68
C PHE A 191 8.65 -9.58 6.00
N SER A 192 9.76 -10.04 6.59
CA SER A 192 9.91 -11.41 7.06
C SER A 192 8.95 -11.72 8.22
N THR A 193 8.85 -10.83 9.21
CA THR A 193 7.90 -10.98 10.33
C THR A 193 6.46 -10.99 9.83
N LEU A 194 6.10 -10.08 8.93
CA LEU A 194 4.77 -10.04 8.32
C LEU A 194 4.44 -11.38 7.63
N ALA A 195 5.36 -11.91 6.83
CA ALA A 195 5.18 -13.18 6.14
C ALA A 195 4.98 -14.36 7.11
N VAL A 196 5.81 -14.43 8.15
CA VAL A 196 5.77 -15.49 9.16
C VAL A 196 4.49 -15.41 10.00
N VAL A 197 4.14 -14.23 10.49
CA VAL A 197 2.95 -14.01 11.33
C VAL A 197 1.67 -14.26 10.53
N SER A 198 1.55 -13.69 9.33
CA SER A 198 0.40 -13.94 8.46
C SER A 198 0.30 -15.42 8.08
N GLY A 199 1.43 -16.08 7.78
CA GLY A 199 1.48 -17.50 7.45
C GLY A 199 1.06 -18.41 8.61
N THR A 200 1.49 -18.11 9.84
CA THR A 200 1.10 -18.87 11.03
C THR A 200 -0.37 -18.64 11.39
N LEU A 201 -0.88 -17.41 11.31
CA LEU A 201 -2.31 -17.15 11.55
C LEU A 201 -3.20 -17.78 10.48
N PHE A 202 -2.74 -17.83 9.23
CA PHE A 202 -3.50 -18.44 8.15
C PHE A 202 -3.59 -19.96 8.34
N LYS A 203 -2.49 -20.60 8.75
CA LYS A 203 -2.47 -22.03 9.11
C LYS A 203 -3.30 -22.35 10.36
N ARG A 204 -3.45 -21.41 11.29
CA ARG A 204 -4.31 -21.60 12.47
C ARG A 204 -5.80 -21.73 12.13
N GLY A 205 -6.23 -21.34 10.92
CA GLY A 205 -7.58 -21.61 10.44
C GLY A 205 -8.70 -20.77 11.09
N ASN A 206 -8.39 -19.88 12.05
CA ASN A 206 -9.38 -19.02 12.71
C ASN A 206 -10.19 -18.14 11.73
N TRP A 207 -9.64 -17.87 10.54
CA TRP A 207 -10.33 -17.16 9.47
C TRP A 207 -11.50 -17.96 8.86
N LYS A 208 -11.49 -19.30 8.95
CA LYS A 208 -12.60 -20.15 8.48
C LYS A 208 -13.86 -19.96 9.33
N ALA A 209 -13.69 -19.59 10.60
CA ALA A 209 -14.78 -19.37 11.55
C ALA A 209 -15.37 -17.95 11.48
N ALA A 210 -14.70 -17.01 10.80
CA ALA A 210 -15.15 -15.62 10.68
C ALA A 210 -16.31 -15.43 9.68
N ALA A 211 -16.70 -16.48 8.95
CA ALA A 211 -17.76 -16.45 7.95
C ALA A 211 -19.18 -16.68 8.53
N VAL A 212 -19.37 -16.51 9.84
CA VAL A 212 -20.67 -16.67 10.52
C VAL A 212 -21.29 -15.31 10.84
#